data_AF-A0A7V5RQL4-F1
#
_entry.id   AF-A0A7V5RQL4-F1
#
_cell.length_a   1.000
_cell.length_b   1.000
_cell.length_c   1.000
_cell.angle_alpha   90.00
_cell.angle_beta   90.00
_cell.angle_gamma   90.00
#
_symmetry.space_group_name_H-M   'P 1'
#
loop_
_entity.id
_entity.type
_entity.pdbx_description
1 polymer ?
#
loop_
_entity_poly.entity_id
_entity_poly.type
_entity_poly.pdbx_seq_one_letter_code
_entity_poly.pdbx_strand_id
1 'polypeptide(L)'
;MRFYYNYKDILKAPRIALGPQRLFLGTLSLALAHIIYFTFSYLALWAQGTDIHQAWLRFGLLPLPLSGEQSLLPKTIALLAVFLSLIVLLAGNTALARSAYMSLRKNFFYTSHQALEFARSKTKSVLGVYLTYLFLIFPFIAGALIMSAIGSFYGFGDILISL
;
A
#
# COMPACT_ATOMS: atom_id res chain seq x y z
N MET A 1 -26.01 13.74 -11.03
CA MET A 1 -26.40 12.31 -11.04
C MET A 1 -27.57 12.11 -10.10
N ARG A 2 -28.52 11.23 -10.46
CA ARG A 2 -29.62 10.81 -9.58
C ARG A 2 -29.25 9.43 -9.02
N PHE A 3 -29.13 9.33 -7.70
CA PHE A 3 -28.90 8.07 -6.99
C PHE A 3 -30.24 7.38 -6.74
N TYR A 4 -30.28 6.08 -6.98
CA TYR A 4 -31.43 5.23 -6.74
C TYR A 4 -31.31 4.48 -5.40
N TYR A 5 -30.13 4.51 -4.76
CA TYR A 5 -29.82 3.85 -3.47
C TYR A 5 -30.18 2.36 -3.48
N ASN A 6 -29.91 1.69 -4.60
CA ASN A 6 -30.18 0.27 -4.79
C ASN A 6 -29.02 -0.38 -5.57
N TYR A 7 -29.08 -1.68 -5.84
CA TYR A 7 -28.06 -2.46 -6.56
C TYR A 7 -27.64 -1.83 -7.90
N LYS A 8 -28.54 -1.08 -8.56
CA LYS A 8 -28.27 -0.36 -9.82
C LYS A 8 -27.14 0.66 -9.69
N ASP A 9 -26.92 1.22 -8.50
CA ASP A 9 -25.83 2.18 -8.28
C ASP A 9 -24.49 1.49 -8.06
N ILE A 10 -24.48 0.23 -7.61
CA ILE A 10 -23.26 -0.60 -7.54
C ILE A 10 -22.69 -0.81 -8.95
N LEU A 11 -23.55 -1.08 -9.94
CA LEU A 11 -23.13 -1.23 -11.34
C LEU A 11 -22.68 0.10 -11.99
N LYS A 12 -23.12 1.25 -11.46
CA LYS A 12 -22.64 2.57 -11.93
C LYS A 12 -21.31 2.96 -11.31
N ALA A 13 -20.94 2.39 -10.16
CA ALA A 13 -19.72 2.76 -9.44
C ALA A 13 -18.45 2.56 -10.28
N PRO A 14 -18.25 1.45 -11.02
CA PRO A 14 -17.10 1.29 -11.92
C PRO A 14 -17.06 2.35 -13.01
N ARG A 15 -18.20 2.64 -13.66
CA ARG A 15 -18.27 3.68 -14.70
C ARG A 15 -17.88 5.05 -14.17
N ILE A 16 -18.30 5.36 -12.94
CA ILE A 16 -17.90 6.60 -12.27
C ILE A 16 -16.39 6.57 -12.03
N ALA A 17 -15.85 5.48 -11.48
CA ALA A 17 -14.42 5.34 -11.20
C ALA A 17 -13.52 5.41 -12.46
N LEU A 18 -13.96 4.90 -13.61
CA LEU A 18 -13.17 4.76 -14.84
C LEU A 18 -13.14 6.00 -15.75
N GLY A 19 -13.28 7.21 -15.21
CA GLY A 19 -13.12 8.44 -16.00
C GLY A 19 -11.67 8.63 -16.49
N PRO A 20 -11.42 9.23 -17.68
CA PRO A 20 -10.07 9.41 -18.23
C PRO A 20 -9.11 10.11 -17.27
N GLN A 21 -9.59 11.15 -16.59
CA GLN A 21 -8.85 11.87 -15.55
C GLN A 21 -8.40 10.97 -14.40
N ARG A 22 -9.25 10.01 -14.01
CA ARG A 22 -9.01 9.12 -12.86
C ARG A 22 -8.10 7.97 -13.26
N LEU A 23 -8.30 7.41 -14.44
CA LEU A 23 -7.34 6.48 -15.02
C LEU A 23 -5.94 7.11 -15.09
N PHE A 24 -5.84 8.35 -15.57
CA PHE A 24 -4.58 9.08 -15.60
C PHE A 24 -3.94 9.24 -14.20
N LEU A 25 -4.72 9.69 -13.20
CA LEU A 25 -4.22 9.84 -11.83
C LEU A 25 -3.77 8.50 -11.22
N GLY A 26 -4.49 7.42 -11.50
CA GLY A 26 -4.18 6.08 -10.99
C GLY A 26 -2.92 5.52 -11.64
N THR A 27 -2.81 5.61 -12.95
CA THR A 27 -1.62 5.19 -13.69
C THR A 27 -0.40 6.02 -13.30
N LEU A 28 -0.55 7.34 -13.12
CA LEU A 28 0.54 8.22 -12.68
C LEU A 28 1.04 7.82 -11.29
N SER A 29 0.13 7.56 -10.34
CA SER A 29 0.50 7.13 -8.99
C SER A 29 1.20 5.77 -9.01
N LEU A 30 0.67 4.81 -9.78
CA LEU A 30 1.26 3.48 -9.90
C LEU A 30 2.65 3.54 -10.54
N ALA A 31 2.80 4.33 -11.61
CA ALA A 31 4.09 4.52 -12.28
C ALA A 31 5.13 5.16 -11.35
N LEU A 32 4.75 6.21 -10.61
CA LEU A 32 5.65 6.85 -9.63
C LEU A 32 6.04 5.90 -8.50
N ALA A 33 5.09 5.17 -7.94
CA ALA A 33 5.36 4.18 -6.90
C ALA A 33 6.30 3.08 -7.41
N HIS A 34 6.10 2.62 -8.66
CA HIS A 34 6.95 1.62 -9.28
C HIS A 34 8.37 2.15 -9.54
N ILE A 35 8.53 3.38 -10.04
CA ILE A 35 9.86 3.99 -10.27
C ILE A 35 10.64 4.07 -8.94
N ILE A 36 9.99 4.49 -7.86
CA ILE A 36 10.60 4.58 -6.53
C ILE A 36 10.99 3.19 -6.03
N TYR A 37 10.07 2.23 -6.09
CA TYR A 37 10.32 0.86 -5.69
C TYR A 37 11.49 0.25 -6.47
N PHE A 38 11.47 0.38 -7.79
CA PHE A 38 12.49 -0.13 -8.70
C PHE A 38 13.86 0.44 -8.35
N THR A 39 13.97 1.77 -8.25
CA THR A 39 15.25 2.46 -8.00
C THR A 39 15.85 2.03 -6.66
N PHE A 40 15.07 2.06 -5.59
CA PHE A 40 15.55 1.70 -4.25
C PHE A 40 15.83 0.20 -4.11
N SER A 41 15.08 -0.66 -4.80
CA SER A 41 15.29 -2.10 -4.75
C SER A 41 16.59 -2.49 -5.46
N TYR A 42 16.93 -1.85 -6.59
CA TYR A 42 18.23 -2.03 -7.23
C TYR A 42 19.38 -1.48 -6.39
N LEU A 43 19.18 -0.36 -5.70
CA LEU A 43 20.16 0.15 -4.73
C LEU A 43 20.39 -0.84 -3.57
N ALA A 44 19.33 -1.51 -3.09
CA ALA A 44 19.45 -2.54 -2.06
C ALA A 44 20.26 -3.76 -2.57
N LEU A 45 20.01 -4.23 -3.79
CA LEU A 45 20.76 -5.34 -4.39
C LEU A 45 22.24 -4.99 -4.63
N TRP A 46 22.52 -3.76 -5.04
CA TRP A 46 23.88 -3.26 -5.19
C TRP A 46 24.61 -3.17 -3.84
N ALA A 47 23.92 -2.69 -2.79
CA ALA A 47 24.45 -2.67 -1.43
C ALA A 47 24.69 -4.08 -0.83
N GLN A 48 24.03 -5.09 -1.36
CA GLN A 48 24.27 -6.50 -1.04
C GLN A 48 25.53 -7.06 -1.72
N GLY A 49 26.15 -6.32 -2.65
CA GLY A 49 27.27 -6.79 -3.46
C GLY A 49 26.86 -7.61 -4.69
N THR A 50 25.57 -7.60 -5.06
CA THR A 50 25.09 -8.27 -6.27
C THR A 50 25.41 -7.41 -7.49
N ASP A 51 25.99 -8.03 -8.52
CA ASP A 51 26.17 -7.37 -9.81
C ASP A 51 24.81 -7.02 -10.43
N ILE A 52 24.68 -5.77 -10.90
CA ILE A 52 23.41 -5.23 -11.43
C ILE A 52 22.98 -6.01 -12.67
N HIS A 53 23.93 -6.48 -13.49
CA HIS A 53 23.62 -7.29 -14.65
C HIS A 53 23.00 -8.64 -14.26
N GLN A 54 23.57 -9.32 -13.27
CA GLN A 54 23.02 -10.57 -12.75
C GLN A 54 21.67 -10.35 -12.06
N ALA A 55 21.52 -9.25 -11.31
CA ALA A 55 20.25 -8.86 -10.70
C ALA A 55 19.15 -8.60 -11.74
N TRP A 56 19.49 -7.94 -12.85
CA TRP A 56 18.56 -7.71 -13.96
C TRP A 56 18.14 -9.01 -14.65
N LEU A 57 19.08 -9.91 -14.92
CA LEU A 57 18.77 -11.23 -15.49
C LEU A 57 17.87 -12.07 -14.58
N ARG A 58 18.01 -11.93 -13.25
CA ARG A 58 17.23 -12.71 -12.28
C ARG A 58 15.86 -12.13 -11.98
N PHE A 59 15.75 -10.81 -11.81
CA PHE A 59 14.54 -10.17 -11.29
C PHE A 59 13.85 -9.20 -12.26
N GLY A 60 14.57 -8.67 -13.26
CA GLY A 60 14.03 -7.73 -14.24
C GLY A 60 13.29 -6.53 -13.62
N LEU A 61 12.04 -6.32 -14.02
CA LEU A 61 11.25 -5.14 -13.63
C LEU A 61 10.78 -5.16 -12.16
N LEU A 62 10.76 -6.32 -11.50
CA LEU A 62 10.25 -6.46 -10.13
C LEU A 62 11.30 -7.10 -9.22
N PRO A 63 12.38 -6.36 -8.88
CA PRO A 63 13.38 -6.80 -7.92
C PRO A 63 12.78 -7.03 -6.54
N LEU A 64 12.88 -8.25 -6.01
CA LEU A 64 12.52 -8.56 -4.62
C LEU A 64 13.77 -8.80 -3.78
N PRO A 65 14.45 -7.74 -3.29
CA PRO A 65 15.67 -7.83 -2.49
C PRO A 65 15.43 -8.33 -1.06
N LEU A 66 14.32 -9.02 -0.75
CA LEU A 66 14.05 -9.54 0.60
C LEU A 66 14.37 -11.05 0.73
N SER A 67 14.71 -11.72 -0.37
CA SER A 67 15.05 -13.15 -0.36
C SER A 67 16.51 -13.35 0.04
N GLY A 68 16.77 -14.06 1.15
CA GLY A 68 18.08 -14.57 1.55
C GLY A 68 18.62 -14.05 2.88
N GLU A 69 19.78 -14.59 3.28
CA GLU A 69 20.62 -14.15 4.39
C GLU A 69 21.28 -12.81 4.00
N GLN A 70 20.59 -11.71 4.27
CA GLN A 70 21.10 -10.38 3.94
C GLN A 70 21.56 -9.64 5.19
N SER A 71 22.63 -8.86 5.05
CA SER A 71 23.03 -7.88 6.06
C SER A 71 21.88 -6.89 6.35
N LEU A 72 21.88 -6.29 7.54
CA LEU A 72 20.82 -5.37 7.99
C LEU A 72 20.65 -4.15 7.06
N LEU A 73 21.74 -3.69 6.43
CA LEU A 73 21.72 -2.53 5.52
C LEU A 73 20.86 -2.75 4.25
N PRO A 74 21.12 -3.73 3.37
CA PRO A 74 20.30 -3.95 2.18
C PRO A 74 18.83 -4.24 2.53
N LYS A 75 18.57 -4.95 3.63
CA LYS A 75 17.21 -5.22 4.12
C LYS A 75 16.45 -3.95 4.52
N THR A 76 17.11 -2.99 5.19
CA THR A 76 16.46 -1.72 5.55
C THR A 76 16.19 -0.84 4.33
N ILE A 77 17.09 -0.80 3.34
CA ILE A 77 16.88 -0.10 2.07
C ILE A 77 15.69 -0.71 1.30
N ALA A 78 15.62 -2.04 1.23
CA ALA A 78 14.51 -2.76 0.62
C ALA A 78 13.16 -2.45 1.30
N LEU A 79 13.13 -2.46 2.64
CA LEU A 79 11.93 -2.10 3.39
C LEU A 79 11.50 -0.65 3.14
N LEU A 80 12.48 0.26 3.07
CA LEU A 80 12.24 1.67 2.79
C LEU A 80 11.69 1.89 1.37
N ALA A 81 12.13 1.09 0.38
CA ALA A 81 11.57 1.09 -0.97
C ALA A 81 10.07 0.76 -0.97
N VAL A 82 9.68 -0.31 -0.27
CA VAL A 82 8.28 -0.75 -0.12
C VAL A 82 7.48 0.32 0.63
N PHE A 83 8.03 0.88 1.69
CA PHE A 83 7.34 1.89 2.49
C PHE A 83 7.08 3.18 1.71
N LEU A 84 8.08 3.69 0.98
CA LEU A 84 7.93 4.90 0.16
C LEU A 84 6.95 4.69 -0.99
N SER A 85 7.02 3.56 -1.69
CA SER A 85 6.08 3.23 -2.77
C SER A 85 4.65 3.11 -2.25
N LEU A 86 4.46 2.53 -1.05
CA LEU A 86 3.15 2.48 -0.39
C LEU A 86 2.61 3.88 -0.09
N ILE A 87 3.42 4.80 0.44
CA ILE A 87 2.99 6.19 0.69
C ILE A 87 2.49 6.86 -0.60
N VAL A 88 3.20 6.66 -1.72
CA VAL A 88 2.82 7.23 -3.02
C VAL A 88 1.51 6.64 -3.54
N LEU A 89 1.29 5.33 -3.37
CA LEU A 89 0.01 4.69 -3.72
C LEU A 89 -1.14 5.20 -2.85
N LEU A 90 -0.94 5.37 -1.55
CA LEU A 90 -1.94 5.93 -0.64
C LEU A 90 -2.31 7.37 -1.01
N ALA A 91 -1.31 8.20 -1.32
CA ALA A 91 -1.53 9.56 -1.78
C ALA A 91 -2.29 9.60 -3.13
N GLY A 92 -1.92 8.74 -4.08
CA GLY A 92 -2.63 8.62 -5.36
C GLY A 92 -4.08 8.17 -5.20
N ASN A 93 -4.33 7.16 -4.36
CA ASN A 93 -5.69 6.71 -4.03
C ASN A 93 -6.52 7.83 -3.39
N THR A 94 -5.90 8.70 -2.58
CA THR A 94 -6.56 9.87 -2.00
C THR A 94 -6.94 10.89 -3.08
N ALA A 95 -6.05 11.15 -4.05
CA ALA A 95 -6.35 12.02 -5.19
C ALA A 95 -7.49 11.45 -6.06
N LEU A 96 -7.48 10.14 -6.31
CA LEU A 96 -8.53 9.43 -7.02
C LEU A 96 -9.88 9.55 -6.32
N ALA A 97 -9.93 9.23 -5.02
CA ALA A 97 -11.14 9.34 -4.22
C ALA A 97 -11.67 10.77 -4.18
N ARG A 98 -10.78 11.77 -4.07
CA ARG A 98 -11.16 13.19 -4.09
C ARG A 98 -11.75 13.61 -5.44
N SER A 99 -11.14 13.18 -6.54
CA SER A 99 -11.65 13.47 -7.90
C SER A 99 -13.04 12.86 -8.12
N ALA A 100 -13.25 11.64 -7.62
CA ALA A 100 -14.56 10.98 -7.67
C ALA A 100 -15.59 11.74 -6.84
N TYR A 101 -15.23 12.13 -5.63
CA TYR A 101 -16.08 12.90 -4.73
C TYR A 101 -16.53 14.23 -5.34
N MET A 102 -15.62 14.98 -5.97
CA MET A 102 -15.94 16.26 -6.59
C MET A 102 -16.91 16.12 -7.77
N SER A 103 -16.74 15.05 -8.56
CA SER A 103 -17.68 14.73 -9.64
C SER A 103 -19.09 14.39 -9.12
N LEU A 104 -19.18 13.69 -7.98
CA LEU A 104 -20.46 13.44 -7.31
C LEU A 104 -21.12 14.74 -6.82
N ARG A 105 -20.32 15.70 -6.36
CA ARG A 105 -20.77 17.06 -5.99
C ARG A 105 -21.12 17.95 -7.18
N LYS A 106 -21.14 17.42 -8.41
CA LYS A 106 -21.39 18.16 -9.67
C LYS A 106 -20.33 19.21 -9.99
N ASN A 107 -19.13 19.10 -9.42
CA ASN A 107 -18.00 19.92 -9.85
C ASN A 107 -17.20 19.16 -10.92
N PHE A 108 -17.53 19.42 -12.19
CA PHE A 108 -16.91 18.76 -13.34
C PHE A 108 -15.59 19.42 -13.80
N PHE A 109 -15.32 20.66 -13.36
CA PHE A 109 -14.12 21.41 -13.73
C PHE A 109 -12.94 21.16 -12.77
N TYR A 110 -13.08 20.20 -11.85
CA TYR A 110 -12.02 19.85 -10.92
C TYR A 110 -10.85 19.19 -11.65
N THR A 111 -9.69 19.84 -11.67
CA THR A 111 -8.53 19.38 -12.46
C THR A 111 -7.70 18.33 -11.74
N SER A 112 -6.92 17.54 -12.49
CA SER A 112 -5.99 16.55 -11.91
C SER A 112 -4.94 17.18 -11.01
N HIS A 113 -4.48 18.39 -11.35
CA HIS A 113 -3.52 19.14 -10.54
C HIS A 113 -4.09 19.46 -9.15
N GLN A 114 -5.33 19.96 -9.09
CA GLN A 114 -6.00 20.25 -7.81
C GLN A 114 -6.19 18.98 -6.97
N ALA A 115 -6.40 17.82 -7.61
CA ALA A 115 -6.50 16.52 -6.92
C ALA A 115 -5.17 16.11 -6.27
N LEU A 116 -4.06 16.27 -7.00
CA LEU A 116 -2.70 15.97 -6.53
C LEU A 116 -2.26 16.91 -5.41
N GLU A 117 -2.51 18.21 -5.57
CA GLU A 117 -2.20 19.21 -4.55
C GLU A 117 -2.97 18.96 -3.25
N PHE A 118 -4.25 18.64 -3.36
CA PHE A 118 -5.06 18.23 -2.21
C PHE A 118 -4.49 16.99 -1.53
N ALA A 119 -4.16 15.94 -2.30
CA ALA A 119 -3.57 14.72 -1.75
C ALA A 119 -2.25 14.99 -1.02
N ARG A 120 -1.35 15.79 -1.62
CA ARG A 120 -0.07 16.18 -1.02
C ARG A 120 -0.24 16.93 0.30
N SER A 121 -1.22 17.84 0.38
CA SER A 121 -1.52 18.58 1.61
C SER A 121 -2.06 17.69 2.74
N LYS A 122 -2.71 16.57 2.39
CA LYS A 122 -3.36 15.65 3.33
C LYS A 122 -2.61 14.34 3.56
N THR A 123 -1.43 14.13 2.96
CA THR A 123 -0.65 12.90 3.12
C THR A 123 -0.40 12.54 4.59
N LYS A 124 -0.07 13.53 5.44
CA LYS A 124 0.13 13.29 6.89
C LYS A 124 -1.12 12.76 7.58
N SER A 125 -2.29 13.31 7.23
CA SER A 125 -3.56 12.87 7.77
C SER A 125 -3.92 11.46 7.31
N VAL A 126 -3.63 11.14 6.04
CA VAL A 126 -3.87 9.80 5.48
C VAL A 126 -3.02 8.77 6.21
N LEU A 127 -1.73 9.05 6.42
CA LEU A 127 -0.84 8.15 7.18
C LEU A 127 -1.28 8.00 8.64
N GLY A 128 -1.78 9.09 9.25
CA GLY A 128 -2.32 9.07 10.60
C GLY A 128 -3.45 8.05 10.77
N VAL A 129 -4.36 7.94 9.80
CA VAL A 129 -5.47 6.98 9.85
C VAL A 129 -4.97 5.54 9.89
N TYR A 130 -4.01 5.17 9.03
CA TYR A 130 -3.44 3.82 9.04
C TYR A 130 -2.65 3.53 10.31
N LEU A 131 -1.94 4.53 10.85
CA LEU A 131 -1.24 4.41 12.12
C LEU A 131 -2.20 4.20 13.29
N THR A 132 -3.35 4.89 13.29
CA THR A 132 -4.41 4.68 14.28
C THR A 132 -4.97 3.27 14.20
N TYR A 133 -5.27 2.76 12.99
CA TYR A 133 -5.73 1.38 12.84
C TYR A 133 -4.68 0.36 13.30
N LEU A 134 -3.40 0.60 13.00
CA LEU A 134 -2.31 -0.24 13.48
C LEU A 134 -2.28 -0.26 15.01
N PHE A 135 -2.36 0.91 15.67
CA PHE A 135 -2.40 1.01 17.12
C PHE A 135 -3.62 0.32 17.74
N LEU A 136 -4.78 0.39 17.08
CA LEU A 136 -6.00 -0.25 17.55
C LEU A 136 -5.93 -1.78 17.45
N ILE A 137 -5.35 -2.32 16.39
CA ILE A 137 -5.27 -3.77 16.13
C ILE A 137 -4.11 -4.42 16.90
N PHE A 138 -3.01 -3.69 17.11
CA PHE A 138 -1.81 -4.17 17.78
C PHE A 138 -2.05 -4.89 19.12
N PRO A 139 -2.83 -4.38 20.09
CA PRO A 139 -3.04 -5.05 21.36
C PRO A 139 -3.77 -6.40 21.23
N PHE A 140 -4.64 -6.55 20.23
CA PHE A 140 -5.33 -7.83 19.98
C PHE A 140 -4.37 -8.90 19.48
N ILE A 141 -3.47 -8.53 18.55
CA ILE A 141 -2.45 -9.42 18.04
C ILE A 141 -1.45 -9.78 19.16
N ALA A 142 -1.00 -8.78 19.92
CA ALA A 142 -0.09 -9.00 21.05
C ALA A 142 -0.73 -9.92 22.11
N GLY A 143 -2.00 -9.69 22.45
CA GLY A 143 -2.75 -10.55 23.38
C GLY A 143 -2.88 -11.99 22.89
N ALA A 144 -3.18 -12.18 21.60
CA ALA A 144 -3.25 -13.52 21.00
C ALA A 144 -1.89 -14.25 21.04
N LEU A 145 -0.79 -13.54 20.75
CA LEU A 145 0.55 -14.13 20.81
C LEU A 145 0.95 -14.52 22.25
N ILE A 146 0.63 -13.68 23.24
CA ILE A 146 0.90 -13.98 24.65
C ILE A 146 0.08 -15.20 25.10
N MET A 147 -1.22 -15.26 24.76
CA MET A 147 -2.06 -16.42 25.09
C MET A 147 -1.58 -17.69 24.39
N SER A 148 -1.16 -17.58 23.12
CA SER A 148 -0.57 -18.70 22.38
C SER A 148 0.73 -19.20 23.04
N ALA A 149 1.58 -18.29 23.52
CA ALA A 149 2.81 -18.67 24.22
C ALA A 149 2.51 -19.36 25.55
N ILE A 150 1.56 -18.85 26.34
CA ILE A 150 1.15 -19.47 27.61
C ILE A 150 0.57 -20.87 27.37
N GLY A 151 -0.30 -21.04 26.37
CA GLY A 151 -0.88 -22.35 26.03
C GLY A 151 0.15 -23.40 25.60
N SER A 152 1.22 -22.97 24.93
CA SER A 152 2.37 -23.81 24.58
C SER A 152 3.14 -24.28 25.82
N PHE A 153 3.43 -23.38 26.78
CA PHE A 153 4.16 -23.73 28.00
C PHE A 153 3.37 -24.60 28.98
N TYR A 154 2.04 -24.46 29.05
CA TYR A 154 1.20 -25.15 30.03
C TYR A 154 0.57 -26.47 29.54
N GLY A 155 0.95 -27.00 28.37
CA GLY A 155 0.53 -28.34 27.93
C GLY A 155 -0.97 -28.51 27.64
N PHE A 156 -1.75 -27.42 27.59
CA PHE A 156 -3.18 -27.47 27.25
C PHE A 156 -3.45 -27.97 25.82
N GLY A 157 -2.43 -27.98 24.95
CA GLY A 157 -2.51 -28.54 23.61
C GLY A 157 -2.69 -30.07 23.59
N ASP A 158 -2.03 -30.80 24.48
CA ASP A 158 -2.09 -32.27 24.51
C ASP A 158 -3.43 -32.78 25.05
N ILE A 159 -4.06 -32.04 25.95
CA ILE A 159 -5.35 -32.44 26.55
C ILE A 159 -6.49 -32.32 25.52
N LEU A 160 -6.43 -31.32 24.62
CA LEU A 160 -7.46 -31.10 23.59
C LEU A 160 -7.31 -32.05 22.38
N ILE A 161 -6.11 -32.57 22.12
CA ILE A 161 -5.85 -33.53 21.03
C ILE A 161 -6.13 -34.98 21.48
N SER A 162 -6.10 -35.27 22.78
CA SER A 162 -6.36 -36.60 23.34
C SER A 162 -7.83 -36.92 23.66
N LEU A 163 -8.74 -35.94 23.55
CA LEU A 163 -10.20 -36.10 23.72
C LEU A 163 -10.89 -36.22 22.36
#